data_AF-A0A8T6P2M7-F1
#
_entry.id   AF-A0A8T6P2M7-F1
#
_cell.length_a   1.000
_cell.length_b   1.000
_cell.length_c   1.000
_cell.angle_alpha   90.00
_cell.angle_beta   90.00
_cell.angle_gamma   90.00
#
_symmetry.space_group_name_H-M   'P 1'
#
loop_
_entity.id
_entity.type
_entity.pdbx_description
1 polymer ?
#
loop_
_entity_poly.entity_id
_entity_poly.type
_entity_poly.pdbx_seq_one_letter_code
_entity_poly.pdbx_strand_id
1 'polypeptide(L)'
;MTKLFFRLITFLIGAVLFLCAALALLIYSTGLANRAIPSLPEPPEINTEALPLPSSERLDEFGELTGVNIPDLVIPDVVKEEGGVPLSEVVERRPLVDKVPAPQQLSGEAPVIGTNLFLAILMALIFGVCTTLLDNMWREEQHRIQAWLDWLGVTKPVAWLGKVIGWSATAGIRKGCFTLPIVVAMIALYGIIFALLEQGTSILSPDGAVLAVALAFAVGLISFSGDIARRILARSWELPSSFHLYPISLLAAIGSVGLSVLLQLTPGIIFGAPAGVDFDNMPENKRKRREAALGILEIVLVSFFGAVAWFLSGQVLDALLLQISPEFVDNIALVLTLIQNVSLIVFLIALETAFFSLLPLAYGSGQSIMKWNWFIWLVLFVPVAFLFNHALLNPQSEFLSSFFTSNVRFMWVVLLSLISFTGLLWFYFNIMDDVLKEWFGIVTPSAQAEAQINAPTVPLQPYQPYPVRYDQYGGFYDQYGNYHPPPPPPQG
;
A
#
# COMPACT_ATOMS: atom_id res chain seq x y z
N MET A 1 6.06 35.80 21.22
CA MET A 1 4.93 35.71 22.18
C MET A 1 3.54 35.56 21.55
N THR A 2 2.90 36.61 21.01
CA THR A 2 1.46 36.52 20.60
C THR A 2 1.18 35.48 19.52
N LYS A 3 2.03 35.39 18.49
CA LYS A 3 1.92 34.38 17.41
C LYS A 3 2.06 32.94 17.94
N LEU A 4 2.96 32.73 18.89
CA LEU A 4 3.20 31.43 19.52
C LEU A 4 2.03 31.02 20.42
N PHE A 5 1.47 31.97 21.17
CA PHE A 5 0.27 31.77 21.99
C PHE A 5 -0.94 31.33 21.14
N PHE A 6 -1.20 31.99 20.01
CA PHE A 6 -2.27 31.57 19.10
C PHE A 6 -2.03 30.18 18.49
N ARG A 7 -0.81 29.85 18.07
CA ARG A 7 -0.46 28.50 17.57
C ARG A 7 -0.72 27.42 18.62
N LEU A 8 -0.32 27.69 19.88
CA LEU A 8 -0.52 26.76 20.99
C LEU A 8 -2.00 26.54 21.28
N ILE A 9 -2.81 27.61 21.33
CA ILE A 9 -4.27 27.49 21.56
C ILE A 9 -4.93 26.69 20.43
N THR A 10 -4.65 27.04 19.17
CA THR A 10 -5.22 26.32 18.02
C THR A 10 -4.84 24.85 18.04
N PHE A 11 -3.59 24.53 18.39
CA PHE A 11 -3.16 23.15 18.55
C PHE A 11 -3.89 22.43 19.69
N LEU A 12 -3.99 23.05 20.88
CA LEU A 12 -4.67 22.45 22.02
C LEU A 12 -6.15 22.17 21.73
N ILE A 13 -6.85 23.10 21.08
CA ILE A 13 -8.25 22.89 20.66
C ILE A 13 -8.32 21.71 19.67
N GLY A 14 -7.46 21.69 18.65
CA GLY A 14 -7.42 20.60 17.68
C GLY A 14 -7.09 19.24 18.32
N ALA A 15 -6.11 19.20 19.23
CA ALA A 15 -5.70 18.01 19.95
C ALA A 15 -6.79 17.49 20.88
N VAL A 16 -7.51 18.36 21.59
CA VAL A 16 -8.65 17.98 22.43
C VAL A 16 -9.79 17.41 21.59
N LEU A 17 -10.18 18.08 20.50
CA LEU A 17 -11.22 17.57 19.60
C LEU A 17 -10.85 16.22 19.00
N PHE A 18 -9.58 16.08 18.58
CA PHE A 18 -9.06 14.83 18.05
C PHE A 18 -9.03 13.72 19.11
N LEU A 19 -8.54 13.99 20.32
CA LEU A 19 -8.51 13.01 21.42
C LEU A 19 -9.93 12.60 21.82
N CYS A 20 -10.89 13.53 21.87
CA CYS A 20 -12.29 13.19 22.11
C CYS A 20 -12.86 12.27 21.03
N ALA A 21 -12.61 12.56 19.76
CA ALA A 21 -13.05 11.71 18.65
C ALA A 21 -12.37 10.33 18.68
N ALA A 22 -11.05 10.28 18.85
CA ALA A 22 -10.27 9.06 18.94
C ALA A 22 -10.70 8.19 20.14
N LEU A 23 -10.90 8.81 21.30
CA LEU A 23 -11.36 8.12 22.52
C LEU A 23 -12.78 7.59 22.36
N ALA A 24 -13.70 8.35 21.78
CA ALA A 24 -15.04 7.87 21.49
C ALA A 24 -15.00 6.65 20.55
N LEU A 25 -14.18 6.72 19.49
CA LEU A 25 -13.99 5.64 18.53
C LEU A 25 -13.33 4.41 19.17
N LEU A 26 -12.34 4.58 20.05
CA LEU A 26 -11.69 3.51 20.82
C LEU A 26 -12.64 2.86 21.84
N ILE A 27 -13.41 3.65 22.59
CA ILE A 27 -14.39 3.15 23.56
C ILE A 27 -15.46 2.30 22.85
N TYR A 28 -15.92 2.77 21.69
CA TYR A 28 -16.91 2.06 20.88
C TYR A 28 -16.33 0.79 20.25
N SER A 29 -15.15 0.89 19.63
CA SER A 29 -14.50 -0.22 18.92
C SER A 29 -13.99 -1.35 19.82
N THR A 30 -13.55 -1.05 21.04
CA THR A 30 -13.05 -2.08 21.97
C THR A 30 -14.16 -2.82 22.71
N GLY A 31 -15.43 -2.45 22.51
CA GLY A 31 -16.55 -2.96 23.29
C GLY A 31 -16.50 -2.50 24.76
N LEU A 32 -15.61 -1.56 25.12
CA LEU A 32 -15.64 -0.91 26.44
C LEU A 32 -16.98 -0.20 26.66
N ALA A 33 -17.59 0.34 25.60
CA ALA A 33 -18.96 0.85 25.62
C ALA A 33 -19.97 -0.21 26.09
N ASN A 34 -19.91 -1.44 25.56
CA ASN A 34 -20.81 -2.54 25.95
C ASN A 34 -20.59 -2.97 27.40
N ARG A 35 -19.35 -2.88 27.91
CA ARG A 35 -19.07 -3.15 29.34
C ARG A 35 -19.57 -2.02 30.25
N ALA A 36 -19.56 -0.78 29.78
CA ALA A 36 -19.98 0.39 30.56
C ALA A 36 -21.50 0.65 30.51
N ILE A 37 -22.17 0.22 29.44
CA ILE A 37 -23.61 0.37 29.22
C ILE A 37 -24.18 -1.04 28.93
N PRO A 38 -24.62 -1.79 29.97
CA PRO A 38 -25.01 -3.20 29.85
C PRO A 38 -26.24 -3.49 28.97
N SER A 39 -26.84 -2.46 28.37
CA SER A 39 -28.09 -2.55 27.59
C SER A 39 -27.89 -2.34 26.09
N LEU A 40 -26.65 -2.33 25.58
CA LEU A 40 -26.42 -2.29 24.15
C LEU A 40 -26.65 -3.70 23.57
N PRO A 41 -27.51 -3.85 22.54
CA PRO A 41 -27.72 -5.13 21.89
C PRO A 41 -26.39 -5.66 21.34
N GLU A 42 -26.12 -6.95 21.54
CA GLU A 42 -24.96 -7.59 20.92
C GLU A 42 -25.04 -7.38 19.39
N PRO A 43 -23.93 -7.03 18.74
CA PRO A 43 -23.93 -6.92 17.28
C PRO A 43 -24.41 -8.26 16.71
N PRO A 44 -25.32 -8.26 15.72
CA PRO A 44 -25.83 -9.50 15.14
C PRO A 44 -24.66 -10.34 14.66
N GLU A 45 -24.65 -11.62 15.01
CA GLU A 45 -23.69 -12.58 14.45
C GLU A 45 -23.78 -12.49 12.92
N ILE A 46 -22.65 -12.22 12.27
CA ILE A 46 -22.57 -12.27 10.80
C ILE A 46 -22.67 -13.75 10.45
N ASN A 47 -23.89 -14.21 10.22
CA ASN A 47 -24.13 -15.58 9.80
C ASN A 47 -23.71 -15.72 8.34
N THR A 48 -22.46 -16.15 8.11
CA THR A 48 -21.95 -16.44 6.77
C THR A 48 -22.64 -17.63 6.12
N GLU A 49 -23.32 -18.49 6.89
CA GLU A 49 -24.17 -19.57 6.36
C GLU A 49 -25.50 -19.02 5.81
N ALA A 50 -25.91 -17.82 6.23
CA ALA A 50 -27.08 -17.11 5.71
C ALA A 50 -26.76 -16.26 4.47
N LEU A 51 -25.51 -16.28 3.98
CA LEU A 51 -25.25 -15.87 2.61
C LEU A 51 -26.16 -16.72 1.72
N PRO A 52 -27.02 -16.13 0.89
CA PRO A 52 -27.79 -16.90 -0.05
C PRO A 52 -26.79 -17.60 -0.99
N LEU A 53 -26.48 -18.87 -0.68
CA LEU A 53 -26.31 -19.85 -1.73
C LEU A 53 -27.53 -19.64 -2.64
N PRO A 54 -27.36 -19.50 -3.96
CA PRO A 54 -28.48 -19.26 -4.86
C PRO A 54 -29.57 -20.28 -4.54
N SER A 55 -30.62 -19.81 -3.84
CA SER A 55 -31.61 -20.69 -3.25
C SER A 55 -32.41 -21.26 -4.41
N SER A 56 -32.69 -22.56 -4.35
CA SER A 56 -33.59 -23.23 -5.30
C SER A 56 -34.96 -22.53 -5.38
N GLU A 57 -35.36 -21.79 -4.35
CA GLU A 57 -36.56 -20.94 -4.35
C GLU A 57 -36.58 -19.89 -5.47
N ARG A 58 -35.43 -19.41 -5.95
CA ARG A 58 -35.37 -18.46 -7.08
C ARG A 58 -35.71 -19.10 -8.43
N LEU A 59 -35.65 -20.42 -8.53
CA LEU A 59 -36.15 -21.17 -9.69
C LEU A 59 -37.68 -21.31 -9.66
N ASP A 60 -38.27 -21.42 -8.48
CA ASP A 60 -39.73 -21.52 -8.31
C ASP A 60 -40.44 -20.19 -8.62
N GLU A 61 -39.85 -19.06 -8.21
CA GLU A 61 -40.38 -17.72 -8.50
C GLU A 61 -40.31 -17.38 -10.02
N PHE A 62 -39.31 -17.93 -10.73
CA PHE A 62 -39.22 -17.83 -12.20
C PHE A 62 -40.28 -18.69 -12.90
N GLY A 63 -40.70 -19.80 -12.29
CA GLY A 63 -41.84 -20.60 -12.73
C GLY A 63 -43.17 -19.87 -12.60
N GLU A 64 -43.37 -19.13 -11.51
CA GLU A 64 -44.60 -18.35 -11.28
C GLU A 64 -44.74 -17.16 -12.24
N LEU A 65 -43.64 -16.45 -12.52
CA LEU A 65 -43.62 -15.29 -13.42
C LEU A 65 -43.86 -15.63 -14.89
N THR A 66 -43.64 -16.89 -15.30
CA THR A 66 -43.82 -17.30 -16.70
C THR A 66 -45.20 -17.89 -16.98
N GLY A 67 -46.03 -18.16 -15.96
CA GLY A 67 -47.38 -18.73 -16.13
C GLY A 67 -47.40 -20.09 -16.85
N VAL A 68 -46.24 -20.72 -17.00
CA VAL A 68 -46.11 -22.04 -17.62
C VAL A 68 -46.36 -23.08 -16.53
N ASN A 69 -47.59 -23.57 -16.49
CA ASN A 69 -48.00 -24.70 -15.66
C ASN A 69 -47.32 -25.95 -16.25
N ILE A 70 -46.09 -26.26 -15.81
CA ILE A 70 -45.38 -27.49 -16.21
C ILE A 70 -46.16 -28.64 -15.57
N PRO A 71 -46.82 -29.53 -16.36
CA PRO A 71 -47.56 -30.65 -15.80
C PRO A 71 -46.62 -31.51 -14.96
N ASP A 72 -47.11 -31.99 -13.80
CA ASP A 72 -46.41 -32.91 -12.89
C ASP A 72 -45.63 -33.96 -13.68
N LEU A 73 -44.35 -33.68 -13.89
CA LEU A 73 -43.45 -34.62 -14.52
C LEU A 73 -43.27 -35.72 -13.48
N VAL A 74 -43.99 -36.82 -13.64
CA VAL A 74 -43.68 -38.06 -12.92
C VAL A 74 -42.32 -38.51 -13.44
N ILE A 75 -41.26 -37.98 -12.81
CA ILE A 75 -39.89 -38.37 -13.06
C ILE A 75 -39.82 -39.85 -12.67
N PRO A 76 -39.62 -40.78 -13.61
CA PRO A 76 -39.53 -42.20 -13.28
C PRO A 76 -38.40 -42.40 -12.25
N ASP A 77 -38.68 -43.17 -11.19
CA ASP A 77 -37.75 -43.50 -10.09
C ASP A 77 -36.45 -44.20 -10.54
N VAL A 78 -36.26 -44.41 -11.85
CA VAL A 78 -35.08 -45.01 -12.48
C VAL A 78 -33.98 -43.96 -12.80
N VAL A 79 -34.23 -42.67 -12.59
CA VAL A 79 -33.22 -41.58 -12.76
C VAL A 79 -32.91 -40.87 -11.43
N LYS A 80 -32.96 -41.59 -10.30
CA LYS A 80 -32.51 -41.10 -8.99
C LYS A 80 -31.13 -41.63 -8.57
N GLU A 81 -30.45 -42.38 -9.44
CA GLU A 81 -29.18 -43.08 -9.13
C GLU A 81 -27.95 -42.64 -9.94
N GLU A 82 -27.90 -41.40 -10.43
CA GLU A 82 -26.61 -40.78 -10.72
C GLU A 82 -26.55 -39.43 -10.01
N GLY A 83 -26.42 -39.50 -8.68
CA GLY A 83 -26.27 -38.36 -7.80
C GLY A 83 -25.00 -37.58 -8.14
N GLY A 84 -25.14 -36.56 -8.98
CA GLY A 84 -24.10 -35.55 -9.18
C GLY A 84 -23.82 -34.88 -7.84
N VAL A 85 -22.56 -34.90 -7.41
CA VAL A 85 -22.14 -34.20 -6.20
C VAL A 85 -21.95 -32.73 -6.57
N PRO A 86 -22.60 -31.78 -5.90
CA PRO A 86 -22.36 -30.36 -6.14
C PRO A 86 -20.92 -30.02 -5.76
N LEU A 87 -20.18 -29.39 -6.69
CA LEU A 87 -18.77 -29.03 -6.45
C LEU A 87 -18.59 -28.08 -5.26
N SER A 88 -19.63 -27.32 -4.89
CA SER A 88 -19.63 -26.44 -3.71
C SER A 88 -19.39 -27.18 -2.38
N GLU A 89 -19.68 -28.49 -2.31
CA GLU A 89 -19.42 -29.30 -1.10
C GLU A 89 -17.96 -29.76 -0.98
N VAL A 90 -17.20 -29.75 -2.09
CA VAL A 90 -15.83 -30.29 -2.15
C VAL A 90 -14.78 -29.19 -2.34
N VAL A 91 -15.16 -28.06 -2.92
CA VAL A 91 -14.25 -26.92 -3.15
C VAL A 91 -14.17 -26.04 -1.91
N GLU A 92 -13.08 -26.19 -1.16
CA GLU A 92 -12.82 -25.42 0.06
C GLU A 92 -12.00 -24.16 -0.22
N ARG A 93 -12.44 -23.02 0.31
CA ARG A 93 -11.63 -21.80 0.33
C ARG A 93 -10.61 -21.89 1.46
N ARG A 94 -9.40 -21.39 1.20
CA ARG A 94 -8.39 -21.30 2.26
C ARG A 94 -8.76 -20.21 3.28
N PRO A 95 -8.42 -20.40 4.57
CA PRO A 95 -8.71 -19.42 5.62
C PRO A 95 -8.19 -18.00 5.31
N LEU A 96 -7.05 -17.89 4.60
CA LEU A 96 -6.49 -16.59 4.22
C LEU A 96 -7.43 -15.75 3.32
N VAL A 97 -8.19 -16.39 2.45
CA VAL A 97 -9.05 -15.73 1.44
C VAL A 97 -10.53 -16.00 1.62
N ASP A 98 -10.91 -16.73 2.68
CA ASP A 98 -12.32 -17.05 2.96
C ASP A 98 -13.19 -15.79 3.10
N LYS A 99 -12.63 -14.75 3.72
CA LYS A 99 -13.29 -13.44 3.89
C LYS A 99 -13.17 -12.50 2.69
N VAL A 100 -12.47 -12.91 1.63
CA VAL A 100 -12.31 -12.10 0.42
C VAL A 100 -13.46 -12.45 -0.56
N PRO A 101 -14.40 -11.52 -0.80
CA PRO A 101 -15.57 -11.82 -1.61
C PRO A 101 -15.20 -11.93 -3.11
N ALA A 102 -15.78 -12.92 -3.79
CA ALA A 102 -15.84 -12.93 -5.25
C ALA A 102 -16.75 -11.78 -5.76
N PRO A 103 -16.68 -11.38 -7.04
CA PRO A 103 -17.46 -10.26 -7.57
C PRO A 103 -18.97 -10.32 -7.28
N GLN A 104 -19.57 -11.50 -7.41
CA GLN A 104 -21.00 -11.72 -7.18
C GLN A 104 -21.38 -11.72 -5.70
N GLN A 105 -20.41 -11.82 -4.79
CA GLN A 105 -20.63 -11.85 -3.34
C GLN A 105 -20.57 -10.46 -2.70
N LEU A 106 -20.20 -9.42 -3.45
CA LEU A 106 -20.27 -8.05 -2.95
C LEU A 106 -21.71 -7.60 -2.78
N SER A 107 -22.00 -6.94 -1.67
CA SER A 107 -23.31 -6.36 -1.43
C SER A 107 -23.61 -5.24 -2.44
N GLY A 108 -24.67 -5.41 -3.22
CA GLY A 108 -25.22 -4.37 -4.10
C GLY A 108 -26.11 -3.36 -3.36
N GLU A 109 -26.24 -3.47 -2.05
CA GLU A 109 -27.16 -2.65 -1.27
C GLU A 109 -26.67 -1.19 -1.17
N ALA A 110 -27.56 -0.24 -1.47
CA ALA A 110 -27.23 1.18 -1.48
C ALA A 110 -26.62 1.70 -0.15
N PRO A 111 -27.09 1.29 1.05
CA PRO A 111 -26.48 1.70 2.31
C PRO A 111 -25.03 1.23 2.48
N VAL A 112 -24.72 0.00 2.06
CA VAL A 112 -23.38 -0.59 2.15
C VAL A 112 -22.44 0.11 1.16
N ILE A 113 -22.89 0.34 -0.07
CA ILE A 113 -22.15 1.09 -1.09
C ILE A 113 -21.86 2.53 -0.60
N GLY A 114 -22.89 3.22 -0.10
CA GLY A 114 -22.76 4.60 0.41
C GLY A 114 -21.78 4.70 1.57
N THR A 115 -21.82 3.74 2.50
CA THR A 115 -20.89 3.64 3.63
C THR A 115 -19.45 3.49 3.16
N ASN A 116 -19.20 2.54 2.27
CA ASN A 116 -17.84 2.26 1.78
C ASN A 116 -17.29 3.42 0.94
N LEU A 117 -18.14 4.09 0.16
CA LEU A 117 -17.75 5.29 -0.59
C LEU A 117 -17.41 6.46 0.34
N PHE A 118 -18.22 6.68 1.37
CA PHE A 118 -17.93 7.69 2.39
C PHE A 118 -16.58 7.42 3.09
N LEU A 119 -16.35 6.17 3.53
CA LEU A 119 -15.07 5.77 4.14
C LEU A 119 -13.90 6.01 3.18
N ALA A 120 -14.06 5.70 1.89
CA ALA A 120 -13.02 5.91 0.89
C ALA A 120 -12.64 7.39 0.71
N ILE A 121 -13.65 8.27 0.61
CA ILE A 121 -13.45 9.72 0.53
C ILE A 121 -12.79 10.23 1.81
N LEU A 122 -13.25 9.78 2.97
CA LEU A 122 -12.70 10.19 4.25
C LEU A 122 -11.24 9.78 4.40
N MET A 123 -10.89 8.56 4.01
CA MET A 123 -9.51 8.09 3.95
C MET A 123 -8.67 8.93 2.99
N ALA A 124 -9.19 9.26 1.81
CA ALA A 124 -8.51 10.12 0.85
C ALA A 124 -8.16 11.49 1.46
N LEU A 125 -9.12 12.10 2.16
CA LEU A 125 -8.91 13.38 2.84
C LEU A 125 -7.87 13.27 3.96
N ILE A 126 -8.02 12.27 4.84
CA ILE A 126 -7.11 12.09 5.98
C ILE A 126 -5.68 11.83 5.49
N PHE A 127 -5.50 10.85 4.60
CA PHE A 127 -4.17 10.52 4.08
C PHE A 127 -3.59 11.68 3.27
N GLY A 128 -4.36 12.29 2.37
CA GLY A 128 -3.90 13.44 1.56
C GLY A 128 -3.39 14.60 2.42
N VAL A 129 -4.12 14.95 3.48
CA VAL A 129 -3.71 16.01 4.42
C VAL A 129 -2.51 15.58 5.27
N CYS A 130 -2.58 14.42 5.93
CA CYS A 130 -1.53 13.98 6.86
C CYS A 130 -0.19 13.79 6.15
N THR A 131 -0.18 13.17 4.97
CA THR A 131 1.08 12.93 4.27
C THR A 131 1.66 14.20 3.65
N THR A 132 0.83 15.16 3.23
CA THR A 132 1.31 16.47 2.76
C THR A 132 1.98 17.22 3.90
N LEU A 133 1.37 17.23 5.08
CA LEU A 133 1.97 17.81 6.28
C LEU A 133 3.27 17.09 6.66
N LEU A 134 3.27 15.76 6.65
CA LEU A 134 4.43 14.96 7.00
C LEU A 134 5.58 15.14 5.99
N ASP A 135 5.31 15.21 4.68
CA ASP A 135 6.33 15.45 3.64
C ASP A 135 6.94 16.84 3.78
N ASN A 136 6.13 17.87 4.05
CA ASN A 136 6.62 19.23 4.28
C ASN A 136 7.52 19.27 5.52
N MET A 137 7.05 18.69 6.65
CA MET A 137 7.86 18.60 7.87
C MET A 137 9.15 17.82 7.65
N TRP A 138 9.09 16.68 6.95
CA TRP A 138 10.26 15.85 6.69
C TRP A 138 11.31 16.60 5.85
N ARG A 139 10.88 17.35 4.84
CA ARG A 139 11.78 18.14 3.98
C ARG A 139 12.36 19.34 4.70
N GLU A 140 11.54 20.08 5.43
CA GLU A 140 11.96 21.27 6.17
C GLU A 140 12.88 20.91 7.34
N GLU A 141 12.63 19.77 7.99
CA GLU A 141 13.33 19.36 9.21
C GLU A 141 14.29 18.17 9.01
N GLN A 142 14.62 17.83 7.76
CA GLN A 142 15.47 16.67 7.45
C GLN A 142 16.77 16.66 8.27
N HIS A 143 17.44 17.81 8.38
CA HIS A 143 18.67 17.94 9.15
C HIS A 143 18.46 17.69 10.65
N ARG A 144 17.34 18.14 11.21
CA ARG A 144 17.02 17.94 12.63
C ARG A 144 16.63 16.49 12.91
N ILE A 145 15.86 15.88 12.02
CA ILE A 145 15.48 14.48 12.11
C ILE A 145 16.73 13.60 12.04
N GLN A 146 17.66 13.88 11.13
CA GLN A 146 18.94 13.18 11.06
C GLN A 146 19.73 13.32 12.36
N ALA A 147 19.85 14.53 12.91
CA ALA A 147 20.52 14.75 14.19
C ALA A 147 19.85 13.99 15.35
N TRP A 148 18.51 13.94 15.36
CA TRP A 148 17.76 13.19 16.37
C TRP A 148 17.96 11.67 16.23
N LEU A 149 17.96 11.14 15.01
CA LEU A 149 18.24 9.72 14.74
C LEU A 149 19.70 9.36 15.07
N ASP A 150 20.64 10.27 14.80
CA ASP A 150 22.04 10.13 15.18
C ASP A 150 22.21 10.10 16.69
N TRP A 151 21.49 10.98 17.40
CA TRP A 151 21.47 11.04 18.86
C TRP A 151 20.89 9.76 19.48
N LEU A 152 19.82 9.20 18.91
CA LEU A 152 19.28 7.90 19.31
C LEU A 152 20.20 6.72 18.95
N GLY A 153 21.27 6.95 18.20
CA GLY A 153 22.20 5.91 17.76
C GLY A 153 21.61 4.95 16.71
N VAL A 154 20.50 5.31 16.07
CA VAL A 154 19.79 4.46 15.09
C VAL A 154 20.47 4.51 13.72
N THR A 155 21.19 5.59 13.40
CA THR A 155 21.84 5.74 12.10
C THR A 155 22.98 4.76 11.87
N LYS A 156 23.73 4.40 12.91
CA LYS A 156 24.83 3.41 12.83
C LYS A 156 24.36 2.00 12.43
N PRO A 157 23.38 1.37 13.11
CA PRO A 157 22.88 0.05 12.71
C PRO A 157 22.20 0.09 11.35
N VAL A 158 21.45 1.17 11.02
CA VAL A 158 20.83 1.32 9.70
C VAL A 158 21.88 1.43 8.59
N ALA A 159 22.92 2.25 8.80
CA ALA A 159 24.02 2.37 7.84
C ALA A 159 24.84 1.09 7.72
N TRP A 160 25.08 0.38 8.82
CA TRP A 160 25.75 -0.92 8.82
C TRP A 160 24.95 -1.95 8.03
N LEU A 161 23.64 -2.04 8.28
CA LEU A 161 22.74 -2.95 7.57
C LEU A 161 22.71 -2.61 6.08
N GLY A 162 22.63 -1.32 5.73
CA GLY A 162 22.73 -0.85 4.35
C GLY A 162 24.04 -1.25 3.67
N LYS A 163 25.18 -1.21 4.39
CA LYS A 163 26.49 -1.66 3.86
C LYS A 163 26.56 -3.17 3.66
N VAL A 164 26.12 -3.96 4.63
CA VAL A 164 26.15 -5.43 4.56
C VAL A 164 25.34 -5.91 3.36
N ILE A 165 24.15 -5.34 3.19
CA ILE A 165 23.25 -5.77 2.12
C ILE A 165 23.64 -5.16 0.76
N GLY A 166 24.10 -3.90 0.75
CA GLY A 166 24.62 -3.26 -0.46
C GLY A 166 25.83 -4.00 -1.04
N TRP A 167 26.70 -4.56 -0.19
CA TRP A 167 27.88 -5.31 -0.61
C TRP A 167 27.53 -6.66 -1.28
N SER A 168 26.54 -7.38 -0.75
CA SER A 168 26.15 -8.69 -1.30
C SER A 168 25.37 -8.57 -2.61
N ALA A 169 24.53 -7.54 -2.75
CA ALA A 169 23.70 -7.35 -3.94
C ALA A 169 24.50 -6.82 -5.15
N THR A 170 25.42 -5.86 -4.94
CA THR A 170 26.05 -5.14 -6.06
C THR A 170 27.15 -5.91 -6.78
N ALA A 171 27.88 -6.81 -6.09
CA ALA A 171 28.99 -7.54 -6.71
C ALA A 171 28.55 -8.69 -7.64
N GLY A 172 27.49 -9.41 -7.27
CA GLY A 172 26.98 -10.56 -8.03
C GLY A 172 26.06 -10.14 -9.19
N ILE A 173 25.16 -9.18 -8.95
CA ILE A 173 24.17 -8.72 -9.94
C ILE A 173 24.82 -7.99 -11.11
N ARG A 174 25.91 -7.25 -10.84
CA ARG A 174 26.65 -6.49 -11.89
C ARG A 174 27.26 -7.38 -12.98
N LYS A 175 27.41 -8.69 -12.73
CA LYS A 175 27.88 -9.68 -13.72
C LYS A 175 26.74 -10.35 -14.50
N GLY A 176 25.48 -10.00 -14.27
CA GLY A 176 24.31 -10.43 -15.05
C GLY A 176 23.88 -11.90 -14.90
N CYS A 177 24.77 -12.81 -14.49
CA CYS A 177 24.50 -14.25 -14.44
C CYS A 177 23.56 -14.67 -13.29
N PHE A 178 23.55 -13.92 -12.17
CA PHE A 178 22.81 -14.31 -10.96
C PHE A 178 21.51 -13.56 -10.72
N THR A 179 21.12 -12.62 -11.60
CA THR A 179 19.94 -11.77 -11.36
C THR A 179 18.65 -12.59 -11.30
N LEU A 180 18.43 -13.50 -12.26
CA LEU A 180 17.20 -14.29 -12.31
C LEU A 180 17.06 -15.27 -11.13
N PRO A 181 18.08 -16.08 -10.77
CA PRO A 181 17.99 -16.94 -9.58
C PRO A 181 17.75 -16.17 -8.29
N ILE A 182 18.37 -15.00 -8.11
CA ILE A 182 18.18 -14.17 -6.91
C ILE A 182 16.75 -13.62 -6.87
N VAL A 183 16.19 -13.18 -8.00
CA VAL A 183 14.80 -12.71 -8.06
C VAL A 183 13.81 -13.83 -7.74
N VAL A 184 14.02 -15.03 -8.29
CA VAL A 184 13.17 -16.20 -7.98
C VAL A 184 13.28 -16.57 -6.49
N ALA A 185 14.49 -16.57 -5.93
CA ALA A 185 14.70 -16.84 -4.51
C ALA A 185 14.04 -15.79 -3.61
N MET A 186 14.11 -14.50 -3.98
CA MET A 186 13.41 -13.43 -3.27
C MET A 186 11.90 -13.60 -3.33
N ILE A 187 11.33 -13.87 -4.51
CA ILE A 187 9.88 -14.11 -4.65
C ILE A 187 9.43 -15.30 -3.81
N ALA A 188 10.20 -16.41 -3.82
CA ALA A 188 9.93 -17.57 -2.98
C ALA A 188 9.99 -17.23 -1.49
N LEU A 189 10.98 -16.43 -1.06
CA LEU A 189 11.09 -15.96 0.32
C LEU A 189 9.88 -15.13 0.75
N TYR A 190 9.39 -14.23 -0.11
CA TYR A 190 8.16 -13.47 0.14
C TYR A 190 6.94 -14.38 0.27
N GLY A 191 6.81 -15.39 -0.59
CA GLY A 191 5.75 -16.39 -0.48
C GLY A 191 5.76 -17.14 0.84
N ILE A 192 6.94 -17.54 1.32
CA ILE A 192 7.11 -18.18 2.64
C ILE A 192 6.75 -17.22 3.78
N ILE A 193 7.21 -15.97 3.72
CA ILE A 193 6.93 -14.95 4.75
C ILE A 193 5.42 -14.69 4.84
N PHE A 194 4.75 -14.50 3.70
CA PHE A 194 3.30 -14.23 3.70
C PHE A 194 2.46 -15.48 4.01
N ALA A 195 2.96 -16.69 3.77
CA ALA A 195 2.26 -17.90 4.17
C ALA A 195 2.08 -17.98 5.70
N LEU A 196 2.92 -17.29 6.48
CA LEU A 196 2.76 -17.15 7.93
C LEU A 196 1.54 -16.31 8.35
N LEU A 197 0.87 -15.64 7.42
CA LEU A 197 -0.39 -14.93 7.70
C LEU A 197 -1.55 -15.90 7.95
N GLU A 198 -1.50 -17.10 7.38
CA GLU A 198 -2.53 -18.12 7.62
C GLU A 198 -2.26 -18.83 8.96
N GLN A 199 -3.10 -18.55 9.95
CA GLN A 199 -2.96 -19.14 11.28
C GLN A 199 -3.28 -20.64 11.23
N GLY A 200 -2.40 -21.46 11.82
CA GLY A 200 -2.60 -22.92 11.92
C GLY A 200 -1.95 -23.74 10.80
N THR A 201 -1.50 -23.10 9.71
CA THR A 201 -0.85 -23.82 8.60
C THR A 201 0.66 -23.89 8.81
N SER A 202 1.19 -25.12 8.93
CA SER A 202 2.64 -25.34 8.97
C SER A 202 3.24 -25.15 7.58
N ILE A 203 4.26 -24.31 7.41
CA ILE A 203 4.95 -24.13 6.10
C ILE A 203 5.51 -25.45 5.55
N LEU A 204 5.83 -26.40 6.43
CA LEU A 204 6.39 -27.70 6.04
C LEU A 204 5.31 -28.72 5.65
N SER A 205 4.02 -28.42 5.84
CA SER A 205 2.95 -29.28 5.34
C SER A 205 2.78 -29.10 3.82
N PRO A 206 2.23 -30.10 3.11
CA PRO A 206 1.90 -29.95 1.69
C PRO A 206 1.01 -28.73 1.42
N ASP A 207 0.04 -28.48 2.30
CA ASP A 207 -0.85 -27.31 2.24
C ASP A 207 -0.10 -25.98 2.40
N GLY A 208 0.79 -25.89 3.39
CA GLY A 208 1.62 -24.70 3.58
C GLY A 208 2.57 -24.45 2.42
N ALA A 209 3.12 -25.50 1.82
CA ALA A 209 3.95 -25.40 0.63
C ALA A 209 3.16 -24.89 -0.58
N VAL A 210 1.95 -25.41 -0.82
CA VAL A 210 1.06 -24.92 -1.90
C VAL A 210 0.69 -23.46 -1.67
N LEU A 211 0.34 -23.07 -0.43
CA LEU A 211 0.05 -21.68 -0.08
C LEU A 211 1.26 -20.76 -0.32
N ALA A 212 2.46 -21.17 0.12
CA ALA A 212 3.68 -20.40 -0.09
C ALA A 212 4.00 -20.22 -1.58
N VAL A 213 3.78 -21.25 -2.41
CA VAL A 213 3.94 -21.17 -3.87
C VAL A 213 2.88 -20.25 -4.49
N ALA A 214 1.61 -20.34 -4.05
CA ALA A 214 0.54 -19.46 -4.52
C ALA A 214 0.83 -17.98 -4.20
N LEU A 215 1.29 -17.70 -2.97
CA LEU A 215 1.67 -16.35 -2.55
C LEU A 215 2.92 -15.86 -3.27
N ALA A 216 3.93 -16.71 -3.46
CA ALA A 216 5.12 -16.39 -4.26
C ALA A 216 4.71 -16.03 -5.70
N PHE A 217 3.85 -16.82 -6.33
CA PHE A 217 3.32 -16.53 -7.65
C PHE A 217 2.57 -15.20 -7.69
N ALA A 218 1.67 -14.95 -6.74
CA ALA A 218 0.87 -13.74 -6.70
C ALA A 218 1.72 -12.47 -6.46
N VAL A 219 2.62 -12.50 -5.48
CA VAL A 219 3.57 -11.40 -5.23
C VAL A 219 4.46 -11.19 -6.44
N GLY A 220 4.99 -12.27 -7.03
CA GLY A 220 5.82 -12.21 -8.23
C GLY A 220 5.09 -11.55 -9.40
N LEU A 221 3.85 -11.97 -9.66
CA LEU A 221 3.00 -11.43 -10.72
C LEU A 221 2.72 -9.93 -10.53
N ILE A 222 2.28 -9.53 -9.32
CA ILE A 222 1.97 -8.14 -9.02
C ILE A 222 3.23 -7.27 -9.02
N SER A 223 4.34 -7.75 -8.48
CA SER A 223 5.62 -7.03 -8.52
C SER A 223 6.13 -6.85 -9.95
N PHE A 224 5.99 -7.89 -10.79
CA PHE A 224 6.39 -7.84 -12.19
C PHE A 224 5.59 -6.81 -13.00
N SER A 225 4.35 -6.50 -12.59
CA SER A 225 3.56 -5.45 -13.25
C SER A 225 4.21 -4.06 -13.17
N GLY A 226 4.84 -3.72 -12.04
CA GLY A 226 5.62 -2.49 -11.88
C GLY A 226 6.86 -2.48 -12.79
N ASP A 227 7.55 -3.60 -12.90
CA ASP A 227 8.69 -3.74 -13.82
C ASP A 227 8.27 -3.62 -15.29
N ILE A 228 7.12 -4.19 -15.67
CA ILE A 228 6.53 -4.03 -17.00
C ILE A 228 6.26 -2.54 -17.27
N ALA A 229 5.59 -1.83 -16.35
CA ALA A 229 5.31 -0.40 -16.50
C ALA A 229 6.59 0.40 -16.75
N ARG A 230 7.62 0.15 -15.92
CA ARG A 230 8.92 0.82 -16.01
C ARG A 230 9.62 0.53 -17.34
N ARG A 231 9.61 -0.72 -17.81
CA ARG A 231 10.23 -1.09 -19.10
C ARG A 231 9.51 -0.49 -20.30
N ILE A 232 8.18 -0.47 -20.30
CA ILE A 232 7.39 0.18 -21.36
C ILE A 232 7.77 1.66 -21.46
N LEU A 233 7.82 2.36 -20.32
CA LEU A 233 8.14 3.78 -20.30
C LEU A 233 9.63 4.06 -20.56
N ALA A 234 10.54 3.22 -20.06
CA ALA A 234 11.98 3.29 -20.35
C ALA A 234 12.23 3.27 -21.86
N ARG A 235 11.59 2.32 -22.55
CA ARG A 235 11.69 2.20 -24.00
C ARG A 235 11.09 3.42 -24.71
N SER A 236 9.97 3.94 -24.21
CA SER A 236 9.33 5.14 -24.78
C SER A 236 10.12 6.43 -24.55
N TRP A 237 10.96 6.49 -23.52
CA TRP A 237 11.74 7.67 -23.14
C TRP A 237 13.23 7.55 -23.43
N GLU A 238 13.67 6.43 -24.01
CA GLU A 238 15.07 6.11 -24.31
C GLU A 238 15.99 6.25 -23.09
N LEU A 239 15.48 5.90 -21.90
CA LEU A 239 16.24 5.97 -20.65
C LEU A 239 16.84 4.61 -20.31
N PRO A 240 18.10 4.57 -19.83
CA PRO A 240 18.66 3.35 -19.25
C PRO A 240 17.87 2.98 -17.99
N SER A 241 17.63 1.68 -17.85
CA SER A 241 16.88 1.11 -16.74
C SER A 241 17.73 0.07 -16.02
N SER A 242 17.88 0.19 -14.71
CA SER A 242 18.68 -0.72 -13.89
C SER A 242 17.81 -1.36 -12.81
N PHE A 243 17.95 -2.67 -12.62
CA PHE A 243 17.16 -3.43 -11.66
C PHE A 243 17.83 -3.40 -10.29
N HIS A 244 17.08 -3.01 -9.26
CA HIS A 244 17.55 -2.94 -7.88
C HIS A 244 16.66 -3.77 -6.96
N LEU A 245 17.31 -4.42 -5.99
CA LEU A 245 16.64 -5.10 -4.89
C LEU A 245 16.63 -4.14 -3.69
N TYR A 246 15.48 -4.00 -3.04
CA TYR A 246 15.33 -3.13 -1.88
C TYR A 246 15.21 -3.97 -0.62
N PRO A 247 16.28 -4.29 0.10
CA PRO A 247 16.16 -5.12 1.31
C PRO A 247 15.28 -4.51 2.41
N ILE A 248 15.13 -3.19 2.40
CA ILE A 248 14.21 -2.48 3.30
C ILE A 248 12.77 -2.94 3.08
N SER A 249 12.38 -3.27 1.84
CA SER A 249 11.03 -3.79 1.58
C SER A 249 10.84 -5.20 2.12
N LEU A 250 11.91 -6.02 2.24
CA LEU A 250 11.84 -7.33 2.88
C LEU A 250 11.62 -7.20 4.38
N LEU A 251 12.30 -6.24 5.02
CA LEU A 251 12.04 -5.91 6.42
C LEU A 251 10.61 -5.41 6.64
N ALA A 252 10.10 -4.61 5.69
CA ALA A 252 8.71 -4.15 5.72
C ALA A 252 7.71 -5.32 5.56
N ALA A 253 8.03 -6.33 4.75
CA ALA A 253 7.25 -7.56 4.63
C ALA A 253 7.24 -8.36 5.93
N ILE A 254 8.39 -8.58 6.55
CA ILE A 254 8.49 -9.26 7.85
C ILE A 254 7.72 -8.48 8.93
N GLY A 255 7.86 -7.16 8.95
CA GLY A 255 7.17 -6.29 9.90
C GLY A 255 5.65 -6.28 9.72
N SER A 256 5.17 -6.22 8.47
CA SER A 256 3.72 -6.26 8.18
C SER A 256 3.10 -7.61 8.52
N VAL A 257 3.79 -8.72 8.25
CA VAL A 257 3.35 -10.06 8.69
C VAL A 257 3.34 -10.16 10.21
N GLY A 258 4.43 -9.76 10.88
CA GLY A 258 4.52 -9.80 12.34
C GLY A 258 3.43 -8.97 13.02
N LEU A 259 3.14 -7.78 12.48
CA LEU A 259 2.06 -6.93 12.97
C LEU A 259 0.67 -7.55 12.72
N SER A 260 0.46 -8.14 11.54
CA SER A 260 -0.81 -8.77 11.18
C SER A 260 -1.10 -9.99 12.06
N VAL A 261 -0.08 -10.79 12.35
CA VAL A 261 -0.19 -11.94 13.28
C VAL A 261 -0.45 -11.46 14.71
N LEU A 262 0.28 -10.44 15.19
CA LEU A 262 0.10 -9.89 16.53
C LEU A 262 -1.32 -9.33 16.75
N LEU A 263 -1.91 -8.74 15.71
CA LEU A 263 -3.23 -8.12 15.75
C LEU A 263 -4.36 -9.02 15.22
N GLN A 264 -4.04 -10.26 14.83
CA GLN A 264 -4.98 -11.25 14.28
C GLN A 264 -5.81 -10.69 13.12
N LEU A 265 -5.16 -9.99 12.18
CA LEU A 265 -5.83 -9.43 11.01
C LEU A 265 -6.17 -10.53 10.01
N THR A 266 -7.39 -10.50 9.47
CA THR A 266 -7.84 -11.44 8.43
C THR A 266 -8.72 -10.70 7.41
N PRO A 267 -8.23 -10.47 6.17
CA PRO A 267 -6.90 -10.84 5.67
C PRO A 267 -5.77 -10.05 6.37
N GLY A 268 -4.57 -10.64 6.39
CA GLY A 268 -3.38 -9.95 6.90
C GLY A 268 -2.84 -8.92 5.89
N ILE A 269 -2.08 -7.95 6.37
CA ILE A 269 -1.49 -6.89 5.53
C ILE A 269 -0.28 -7.44 4.79
N ILE A 270 -0.31 -7.35 3.47
CA ILE A 270 0.78 -7.76 2.59
C ILE A 270 1.48 -6.50 2.08
N PHE A 271 2.57 -6.11 2.75
CA PHE A 271 3.31 -4.91 2.39
C PHE A 271 4.78 -5.19 2.09
N GLY A 272 5.23 -4.77 0.92
CA GLY A 272 6.63 -4.83 0.49
C GLY A 272 6.77 -5.42 -0.92
N ALA A 273 7.54 -4.73 -1.77
CA ALA A 273 7.87 -5.21 -3.11
C ALA A 273 9.31 -5.76 -3.16
N PRO A 274 9.56 -7.00 -3.63
CA PRO A 274 10.88 -7.62 -3.61
C PRO A 274 11.94 -6.86 -4.43
N ALA A 275 11.51 -6.10 -5.45
CA ALA A 275 12.40 -5.41 -6.35
C ALA A 275 11.74 -4.24 -7.08
N GLY A 276 12.54 -3.44 -7.77
CA GLY A 276 12.06 -2.47 -8.74
C GLY A 276 13.17 -1.98 -9.68
N VAL A 277 12.76 -1.42 -10.81
CA VAL A 277 13.66 -0.88 -11.82
C VAL A 277 13.84 0.62 -11.61
N ASP A 278 15.04 1.14 -11.36
CA ASP A 278 15.25 2.58 -11.28
C ASP A 278 15.67 3.17 -12.64
N PHE A 279 15.35 4.45 -12.82
CA PHE A 279 15.75 5.23 -13.98
C PHE A 279 16.94 6.11 -13.61
N ASP A 280 18.06 5.90 -14.28
CA ASP A 280 19.22 6.76 -14.10
C ASP A 280 19.00 8.08 -14.86
N ASN A 281 19.37 9.20 -14.23
CA ASN A 281 19.48 10.52 -14.86
C ASN A 281 18.20 11.07 -15.53
N MET A 282 17.04 10.96 -14.87
CA MET A 282 15.84 11.65 -15.37
C MET A 282 16.03 13.18 -15.40
N PRO A 283 15.80 13.87 -16.53
CA PRO A 283 15.89 15.32 -16.60
C PRO A 283 14.93 15.99 -15.62
N GLU A 284 15.46 16.89 -14.79
CA GLU A 284 14.70 17.51 -13.69
C GLU A 284 13.43 18.24 -14.18
N ASN A 285 13.48 18.85 -15.37
CA ASN A 285 12.34 19.55 -15.96
C ASN A 285 11.15 18.64 -16.34
N LYS A 286 11.38 17.35 -16.59
CA LYS A 286 10.34 16.37 -16.97
C LYS A 286 10.05 15.34 -15.88
N ARG A 287 10.86 15.34 -14.82
CA ARG A 287 10.83 14.35 -13.74
C ARG A 287 9.45 14.17 -13.13
N LYS A 288 8.81 15.26 -12.68
CA LYS A 288 7.46 15.21 -12.06
C LYS A 288 6.42 14.51 -12.94
N ARG A 289 6.37 14.87 -14.23
CA ARG A 289 5.39 14.29 -15.18
C ARG A 289 5.71 12.83 -15.49
N ARG A 290 7.00 12.47 -15.60
CA ARG A 290 7.43 11.10 -15.87
C ARG A 290 7.19 10.18 -14.67
N GLU A 291 7.50 10.63 -13.45
CA GLU A 291 7.20 9.89 -12.22
C GLU A 291 5.69 9.69 -12.05
N ALA A 292 4.87 10.71 -12.33
CA ALA A 292 3.41 10.56 -12.32
C ALA A 292 2.91 9.59 -13.39
N ALA A 293 3.40 9.68 -14.63
CA ALA A 293 3.02 8.76 -15.71
C ALA A 293 3.40 7.31 -15.38
N LEU A 294 4.55 7.11 -14.74
CA LEU A 294 4.98 5.80 -14.26
C LEU A 294 4.03 5.26 -13.19
N GLY A 295 3.74 6.07 -12.17
CA GLY A 295 2.82 5.68 -11.11
C GLY A 295 1.44 5.33 -11.67
N ILE A 296 0.92 6.11 -12.62
CA ILE A 296 -0.37 5.83 -13.27
C ILE A 296 -0.32 4.48 -14.00
N LEU A 297 0.72 4.23 -14.80
CA LEU A 297 0.83 2.98 -15.55
C LEU A 297 0.97 1.76 -14.62
N GLU A 298 1.76 1.88 -13.56
CA GLU A 298 1.90 0.85 -12.52
C GLU A 298 0.54 0.51 -11.90
N ILE A 299 -0.21 1.52 -11.46
CA ILE A 299 -1.56 1.34 -10.89
C ILE A 299 -2.53 0.70 -11.89
N VAL A 300 -2.48 1.11 -13.16
CA VAL A 300 -3.33 0.53 -14.21
C VAL A 300 -3.02 -0.96 -14.40
N LEU A 301 -1.74 -1.33 -14.47
CA LEU A 301 -1.35 -2.73 -14.66
C LEU A 301 -1.67 -3.59 -13.42
N VAL A 302 -1.37 -3.12 -12.21
CA VAL A 302 -1.74 -3.80 -10.96
C VAL A 302 -3.25 -4.01 -10.88
N SER A 303 -4.03 -2.95 -11.11
CA SER A 303 -5.49 -3.01 -11.08
C SER A 303 -6.04 -3.95 -12.17
N PHE A 304 -5.42 -3.98 -13.35
CA PHE A 304 -5.80 -4.89 -14.42
C PHE A 304 -5.61 -6.36 -14.00
N PHE A 305 -4.43 -6.73 -13.48
CA PHE A 305 -4.19 -8.11 -13.03
C PHE A 305 -5.12 -8.49 -11.86
N GLY A 306 -5.33 -7.58 -10.92
CA GLY A 306 -6.28 -7.77 -9.82
C GLY A 306 -7.71 -8.00 -10.32
N ALA A 307 -8.18 -7.18 -11.26
CA ALA A 307 -9.53 -7.30 -11.82
C ALA A 307 -9.72 -8.60 -12.61
N VAL A 308 -8.72 -9.01 -13.41
CA VAL A 308 -8.76 -10.30 -14.13
C VAL A 308 -8.82 -11.46 -13.15
N ALA A 309 -7.98 -11.47 -12.11
CA ALA A 309 -7.99 -12.52 -11.11
C ALA A 309 -9.34 -12.56 -10.34
N TRP A 310 -9.86 -11.40 -9.96
CA TRP A 310 -11.15 -11.30 -9.29
C TRP A 310 -12.30 -11.80 -10.17
N PHE A 311 -12.31 -11.43 -11.45
CA PHE A 311 -13.27 -11.96 -12.43
C PHE A 311 -13.17 -13.49 -12.55
N LEU A 312 -11.96 -14.05 -12.66
CA LEU A 312 -11.75 -15.50 -12.72
C LEU A 312 -12.29 -16.21 -11.47
N SER A 313 -12.13 -15.61 -10.28
CA SER A 313 -12.72 -16.16 -9.05
C SER A 313 -14.26 -16.19 -9.09
N GLY A 314 -14.87 -15.20 -9.75
CA GLY A 314 -16.31 -15.20 -10.00
C GLY A 314 -16.74 -16.30 -10.96
N GLN A 315 -15.96 -16.56 -12.02
CA GLN A 315 -16.24 -17.65 -12.97
C GLN A 315 -16.12 -19.03 -12.32
N VAL A 316 -15.16 -19.23 -11.42
CA VAL A 316 -15.07 -20.49 -10.66
C VAL A 316 -16.28 -20.66 -9.76
N LEU A 317 -16.73 -19.60 -9.07
CA LEU A 317 -17.93 -19.66 -8.23
C LEU A 317 -19.18 -20.06 -9.02
N ASP A 318 -19.37 -19.50 -10.23
CA ASP A 318 -20.48 -19.88 -11.11
C ASP A 318 -20.35 -21.35 -11.56
N ALA A 319 -19.13 -21.84 -11.80
CA ALA A 319 -18.87 -23.24 -12.15
C ALA A 319 -19.12 -24.23 -11.00
N LEU A 320 -19.07 -23.79 -9.73
CA LEU A 320 -19.38 -24.66 -8.58
C LEU A 320 -20.85 -25.11 -8.52
N LEU A 321 -21.73 -24.42 -9.26
CA LEU A 321 -23.15 -24.79 -9.39
C LEU A 321 -23.39 -25.92 -10.38
N LEU A 322 -22.38 -26.32 -11.15
CA LEU A 322 -22.48 -27.43 -12.09
C LEU A 322 -22.41 -28.78 -11.35
N GLN A 323 -23.36 -29.66 -11.65
CA GLN A 323 -23.32 -31.05 -11.20
C GLN A 323 -22.38 -31.85 -12.11
N ILE A 324 -21.40 -32.51 -11.52
CA ILE A 324 -20.40 -33.30 -12.23
C ILE A 324 -20.52 -34.77 -11.82
N SER A 325 -20.21 -35.69 -12.75
CA SER A 325 -20.18 -37.11 -12.45
C SER A 325 -19.13 -37.42 -11.37
N PRO A 326 -19.43 -38.32 -10.42
CA PRO A 326 -18.57 -38.63 -9.27
C PRO A 326 -17.12 -38.99 -9.64
N GLU A 327 -16.91 -39.61 -10.81
CA GLU A 327 -15.59 -40.05 -11.28
C GLU A 327 -14.58 -38.90 -11.47
N PHE A 328 -15.05 -37.66 -11.72
CA PHE A 328 -14.18 -36.50 -11.96
C PHE A 328 -14.21 -35.45 -10.86
N VAL A 329 -15.08 -35.60 -9.85
CA VAL A 329 -15.32 -34.58 -8.82
C VAL A 329 -14.02 -34.18 -8.12
N ASP A 330 -13.22 -35.15 -7.65
CA ASP A 330 -12.00 -34.86 -6.88
C ASP A 330 -10.95 -34.09 -7.70
N ASN A 331 -10.73 -34.50 -8.95
CA ASN A 331 -9.74 -33.88 -9.83
C ASN A 331 -10.16 -32.45 -10.22
N ILE A 332 -11.45 -32.26 -10.53
CA ILE A 332 -11.98 -30.95 -10.90
C ILE A 332 -12.03 -30.02 -9.67
N ALA A 333 -12.48 -30.54 -8.52
CA ALA A 333 -12.52 -29.80 -7.28
C ALA A 333 -11.14 -29.31 -6.85
N LEU A 334 -10.08 -30.14 -6.97
CA LEU A 334 -8.71 -29.73 -6.68
C LEU A 334 -8.27 -28.55 -7.57
N VAL A 335 -8.51 -28.66 -8.89
CA VAL A 335 -8.12 -27.62 -9.85
C VAL A 335 -8.90 -26.32 -9.60
N LEU A 336 -10.22 -26.41 -9.39
CA LEU A 336 -11.06 -25.24 -9.10
C LEU A 336 -10.70 -24.60 -7.76
N THR A 337 -10.40 -25.41 -6.73
CA THR A 337 -9.89 -24.94 -5.44
C THR A 337 -8.60 -24.15 -5.60
N LEU A 338 -7.65 -24.66 -6.39
CA LEU A 338 -6.39 -23.98 -6.64
C LEU A 338 -6.61 -22.67 -7.42
N ILE A 339 -7.41 -22.69 -8.49
CA ILE A 339 -7.71 -21.49 -9.29
C ILE A 339 -8.40 -20.45 -8.42
N GLN A 340 -9.42 -20.83 -7.64
CA GLN A 340 -10.16 -19.93 -6.77
C GLN A 340 -9.23 -19.25 -5.75
N ASN A 341 -8.45 -20.04 -5.01
CA ASN A 341 -7.56 -19.53 -3.98
C ASN A 341 -6.47 -18.63 -4.58
N VAL A 342 -5.80 -19.06 -5.66
CA VAL A 342 -4.76 -18.23 -6.32
C VAL A 342 -5.36 -16.94 -6.87
N SER A 343 -6.55 -17.00 -7.47
CA SER A 343 -7.24 -15.84 -8.02
C SER A 343 -7.59 -14.81 -6.95
N LEU A 344 -8.15 -15.26 -5.82
CA LEU A 344 -8.45 -14.37 -4.69
C LEU A 344 -7.19 -13.82 -4.01
N ILE A 345 -6.11 -14.61 -3.91
CA ILE A 345 -4.81 -14.14 -3.40
C ILE A 345 -4.23 -13.04 -4.32
N VAL A 346 -4.26 -13.25 -5.63
CA VAL A 346 -3.78 -12.25 -6.62
C VAL A 346 -4.62 -10.98 -6.53
N PHE A 347 -5.96 -11.11 -6.45
CA PHE A 347 -6.85 -9.96 -6.28
C PHE A 347 -6.55 -9.19 -4.98
N LEU A 348 -6.44 -9.90 -3.85
CA LEU A 348 -6.11 -9.32 -2.55
C LEU A 348 -4.81 -8.51 -2.64
N ILE A 349 -3.71 -9.15 -3.07
CA ILE A 349 -2.39 -8.50 -3.15
C ILE A 349 -2.40 -7.33 -4.13
N ALA A 350 -3.10 -7.45 -5.27
CA ALA A 350 -3.21 -6.37 -6.24
C ALA A 350 -3.95 -5.16 -5.66
N LEU A 351 -5.07 -5.40 -4.98
CA LEU A 351 -5.89 -4.35 -4.39
C LEU A 351 -5.15 -3.63 -3.25
N GLU A 352 -4.48 -4.37 -2.36
CA GLU A 352 -3.64 -3.79 -1.31
C GLU A 352 -2.48 -2.99 -1.92
N THR A 353 -1.78 -3.56 -2.91
CA THR A 353 -0.66 -2.88 -3.59
C THR A 353 -1.13 -1.60 -4.27
N ALA A 354 -2.24 -1.63 -5.01
CA ALA A 354 -2.79 -0.44 -5.66
C ALA A 354 -3.19 0.62 -4.63
N PHE A 355 -3.84 0.22 -3.53
CA PHE A 355 -4.24 1.11 -2.46
C PHE A 355 -3.03 1.80 -1.80
N PHE A 356 -2.04 1.01 -1.36
CA PHE A 356 -0.84 1.54 -0.70
C PHE A 356 0.04 2.35 -1.65
N SER A 357 0.16 1.97 -2.93
CA SER A 357 0.92 2.72 -3.93
C SER A 357 0.28 4.07 -4.27
N LEU A 358 -1.04 4.20 -4.16
CA LEU A 358 -1.73 5.47 -4.34
C LEU A 358 -1.78 6.33 -3.06
N LEU A 359 -1.38 5.80 -1.89
CA LEU A 359 -1.22 6.64 -0.71
C LEU A 359 -0.16 7.73 -0.99
N PRO A 360 -0.43 8.99 -0.64
CA PRO A 360 0.47 10.10 -0.92
C PRO A 360 1.69 10.16 0.01
N LEU A 361 2.29 9.01 0.32
CA LEU A 361 3.47 8.87 1.18
C LEU A 361 4.72 9.44 0.49
N ALA A 362 5.69 9.87 1.30
CA ALA A 362 6.99 10.31 0.80
C ALA A 362 7.62 9.20 -0.06
N TYR A 363 7.99 9.52 -1.30
CA TYR A 363 8.58 8.61 -2.29
C TYR A 363 7.62 7.58 -2.93
N GLY A 364 6.31 7.64 -2.65
CA GLY A 364 5.31 6.77 -3.28
C GLY A 364 4.76 7.34 -4.59
N SER A 365 4.23 6.45 -5.45
CA SER A 365 3.58 6.81 -6.73
C SER A 365 2.41 7.79 -6.52
N GLY A 366 1.62 7.60 -5.47
CA GLY A 366 0.50 8.48 -5.11
C GLY A 366 0.93 9.94 -4.92
N GLN A 367 2.07 10.17 -4.27
CA GLN A 367 2.58 11.52 -4.05
C GLN A 367 3.01 12.19 -5.37
N SER A 368 3.67 11.45 -6.25
CA SER A 368 4.08 11.96 -7.57
C SER A 368 2.88 12.33 -8.44
N ILE A 369 1.83 11.48 -8.44
CA ILE A 369 0.58 11.75 -9.16
C ILE A 369 -0.13 12.97 -8.56
N MET A 370 -0.26 13.04 -7.23
CA MET A 370 -0.92 14.16 -6.55
C MET A 370 -0.20 15.50 -6.78
N LYS A 371 1.14 15.51 -6.73
CA LYS A 371 1.96 16.70 -7.01
C LYS A 371 1.86 17.15 -8.47
N TRP A 372 1.61 16.22 -9.40
CA TRP A 372 1.40 16.54 -10.80
C TRP A 372 -0.03 17.04 -11.07
N ASN A 373 -1.04 16.32 -10.61
CA ASN A 373 -2.45 16.68 -10.72
C ASN A 373 -3.27 15.98 -9.63
N TRP A 374 -3.72 16.77 -8.65
CA TRP A 374 -4.49 16.26 -7.52
C TRP A 374 -5.84 15.65 -7.93
N PHE A 375 -6.48 16.13 -8.99
CA PHE A 375 -7.74 15.55 -9.48
C PHE A 375 -7.52 14.16 -10.07
N ILE A 376 -6.46 13.95 -10.83
CA ILE A 376 -6.13 12.62 -11.38
C ILE A 376 -5.83 11.65 -10.25
N TRP A 377 -5.08 12.09 -9.24
CA TRP A 377 -4.86 11.28 -8.04
C TRP A 377 -6.19 10.90 -7.37
N LEU A 378 -7.10 11.86 -7.17
CA LEU A 378 -8.40 11.60 -6.54
C LEU A 378 -9.26 10.61 -7.36
N VAL A 379 -9.30 10.76 -8.68
CA VAL A 379 -10.01 9.86 -9.61
C VAL A 379 -9.44 8.44 -9.58
N LEU A 380 -8.14 8.27 -9.34
CA LEU A 380 -7.52 6.94 -9.20
C LEU A 380 -7.69 6.36 -7.79
N PHE A 381 -7.51 7.19 -6.76
CA PHE A 381 -7.51 6.75 -5.37
C PHE A 381 -8.91 6.39 -4.88
N VAL A 382 -9.94 7.20 -5.15
CA VAL A 382 -11.29 6.96 -4.61
C VAL A 382 -11.86 5.61 -5.05
N PRO A 383 -11.81 5.18 -6.33
CA PRO A 383 -12.30 3.86 -6.73
C PRO A 383 -11.52 2.71 -6.09
N VAL A 384 -10.19 2.81 -6.00
CA VAL A 384 -9.35 1.78 -5.38
C VAL A 384 -9.62 1.71 -3.88
N ALA A 385 -9.72 2.85 -3.20
CA ALA A 385 -10.07 2.91 -1.77
C ALA A 385 -11.50 2.44 -1.51
N PHE A 386 -12.45 2.74 -2.41
CA PHE A 386 -13.81 2.20 -2.34
C PHE A 386 -13.80 0.68 -2.43
N LEU A 387 -13.11 0.12 -3.43
CA LEU A 387 -13.02 -1.33 -3.59
C LEU A 387 -12.27 -1.99 -2.44
N PHE A 388 -11.21 -1.36 -1.92
CA PHE A 388 -10.49 -1.81 -0.73
C PHE A 388 -11.42 -1.87 0.50
N ASN A 389 -12.17 -0.80 0.74
CA ASN A 389 -13.15 -0.76 1.84
C ASN A 389 -14.24 -1.80 1.63
N HIS A 390 -14.84 -1.85 0.44
CA HIS A 390 -15.98 -2.67 0.15
C HIS A 390 -15.64 -4.17 0.02
N ALA A 391 -14.43 -4.54 -0.42
CA ALA A 391 -14.03 -5.93 -0.53
C ALA A 391 -13.33 -6.46 0.74
N LEU A 392 -12.48 -5.66 1.39
CA LEU A 392 -11.58 -6.15 2.45
C LEU A 392 -11.97 -5.70 3.86
N LEU A 393 -12.52 -4.50 4.02
CA LEU A 393 -12.83 -3.96 5.35
C LEU A 393 -14.29 -4.17 5.76
N ASN A 394 -15.23 -3.90 4.85
CA ASN A 394 -16.65 -3.84 5.12
C ASN A 394 -17.50 -4.33 3.92
N PRO A 395 -17.51 -5.64 3.65
CA PRO A 395 -18.28 -6.21 2.53
C PRO A 395 -19.80 -6.20 2.71
N GLN A 396 -20.28 -6.17 3.95
CA GLN A 396 -21.70 -6.42 4.22
C GLN A 396 -22.35 -5.43 5.19
N SER A 397 -21.58 -4.71 6.01
CA SER A 397 -22.19 -3.95 7.11
C SER A 397 -22.59 -2.54 6.68
N GLU A 398 -23.73 -2.08 7.20
CA GLU A 398 -24.17 -0.70 7.11
C GLU A 398 -23.27 0.24 7.94
N PHE A 399 -23.46 1.56 7.79
CA PHE A 399 -22.59 2.60 8.34
C PHE A 399 -22.19 2.40 9.81
N LEU A 400 -23.16 2.34 10.73
CA LEU A 400 -22.87 2.22 12.16
C LEU A 400 -22.30 0.84 12.53
N SER A 401 -22.77 -0.22 11.87
CA SER A 401 -22.28 -1.59 12.10
C SER A 401 -20.85 -1.79 11.60
N SER A 402 -20.44 -1.08 10.55
CA SER A 402 -19.10 -1.20 9.96
C SER A 402 -17.99 -0.90 10.96
N PHE A 403 -18.21 0.02 11.91
CA PHE A 403 -17.24 0.36 12.96
C PHE A 403 -16.98 -0.78 13.94
N PHE A 404 -17.79 -1.83 13.95
CA PHE A 404 -17.60 -3.01 14.79
C PHE A 404 -16.82 -4.14 14.10
N THR A 405 -16.62 -4.09 12.78
CA THR A 405 -15.80 -5.11 12.11
C THR A 405 -14.34 -4.94 12.51
N SER A 406 -13.63 -6.06 12.75
CA SER A 406 -12.22 -6.01 13.24
C SER A 406 -11.31 -5.24 12.27
N ASN A 407 -11.51 -5.46 10.96
CA ASN A 407 -10.69 -4.85 9.91
C ASN A 407 -10.89 -3.33 9.84
N VAL A 408 -12.14 -2.84 9.92
CA VAL A 408 -12.43 -1.40 9.98
C VAL A 408 -11.84 -0.78 11.25
N ARG A 409 -11.97 -1.45 12.40
CA ARG A 409 -11.37 -0.97 13.67
C ARG A 409 -9.86 -0.83 13.56
N PHE A 410 -9.19 -1.83 13.01
CA PHE A 410 -7.75 -1.77 12.77
C PHE A 410 -7.39 -0.58 11.87
N MET A 411 -8.11 -0.38 10.76
CA MET A 411 -7.86 0.75 9.87
C MET A 411 -8.03 2.09 10.59
N TRP A 412 -9.05 2.24 11.43
CA TRP A 412 -9.22 3.43 12.25
C TRP A 412 -8.08 3.65 13.23
N VAL A 413 -7.61 2.59 13.90
CA VAL A 413 -6.44 2.68 14.79
C VAL A 413 -5.22 3.18 14.02
N VAL A 414 -4.97 2.67 12.81
CA VAL A 414 -3.86 3.13 11.96
C VAL A 414 -4.04 4.59 11.54
N LEU A 415 -5.23 4.98 11.07
CA LEU A 415 -5.53 6.36 10.68
C LEU A 415 -5.35 7.33 11.86
N LEU A 416 -5.91 7.00 13.01
CA LEU A 416 -5.78 7.81 14.23
C LEU A 416 -4.32 7.86 14.70
N SER A 417 -3.58 6.76 14.61
CA SER A 417 -2.14 6.73 14.92
C SER A 417 -1.36 7.65 13.98
N LEU A 418 -1.67 7.64 12.68
CA LEU A 418 -1.03 8.51 11.70
C LEU A 418 -1.35 9.99 11.96
N ILE A 419 -2.61 10.33 12.24
CA ILE A 419 -3.01 11.70 12.58
C ILE A 419 -2.29 12.14 13.86
N SER A 420 -2.29 11.29 14.89
CA SER A 420 -1.61 11.56 16.17
C SER A 420 -0.12 11.81 15.96
N PHE A 421 0.54 10.91 15.21
CA PHE A 421 1.97 11.01 14.93
C PHE A 421 2.30 12.29 14.16
N THR A 422 1.55 12.60 13.10
CA THR A 422 1.71 13.83 12.33
C THR A 422 1.50 15.07 13.21
N GLY A 423 0.45 15.07 14.04
CA GLY A 423 0.16 16.17 14.96
C GLY A 423 1.26 16.36 16.03
N LEU A 424 1.79 15.27 16.58
CA LEU A 424 2.86 15.29 17.57
C LEU A 424 4.19 15.80 16.97
N LEU A 425 4.55 15.35 15.76
CA LEU A 425 5.72 15.88 15.06
C LEU A 425 5.55 17.37 14.76
N TRP A 426 4.37 17.77 14.30
CA TRP A 426 4.08 19.16 14.02
C TRP A 426 4.22 20.02 15.29
N PHE A 427 3.66 19.56 16.41
CA PHE A 427 3.78 20.23 17.71
C PHE A 427 5.22 20.33 18.18
N TYR A 428 5.97 19.24 18.06
CA TYR A 428 7.38 19.18 18.42
C TYR A 428 8.19 20.24 17.67
N PHE A 429 8.11 20.25 16.34
CA PHE A 429 8.94 21.15 15.51
C PHE A 429 8.47 22.61 15.52
N ASN A 430 7.15 22.87 15.60
CA ASN A 430 6.63 24.23 15.47
C ASN A 430 6.37 24.95 16.79
N ILE A 431 6.26 24.23 17.90
CA ILE A 431 5.94 24.81 19.20
C ILE A 431 7.03 24.48 20.20
N MET A 432 7.31 23.21 20.43
CA MET A 432 8.22 22.83 21.51
C MET A 432 9.65 23.28 21.22
N ASP A 433 10.13 23.11 20.00
CA ASP A 433 11.48 23.54 19.60
C ASP A 433 11.66 25.07 19.71
N ASP A 434 10.67 25.86 19.28
CA ASP A 434 10.67 27.32 19.42
C ASP A 434 10.70 27.74 20.90
N VAL A 435 9.88 27.11 21.74
CA VAL A 435 9.84 27.37 23.20
C VAL A 435 11.15 26.98 23.86
N LEU A 436 11.70 25.80 23.55
CA LEU A 436 12.97 25.34 24.12
C LEU A 436 14.11 26.30 23.73
N LYS A 437 14.15 26.77 22.49
CA LYS A 437 15.15 27.74 22.03
C LYS A 437 15.05 29.08 22.74
N GLU A 438 13.83 29.61 22.88
CA GLU A 438 13.59 30.86 23.61
C GLU A 438 13.97 30.72 25.09
N TRP A 439 13.63 29.58 25.71
CA TRP A 439 13.85 29.36 27.13
C TRP A 439 15.30 29.06 27.49
N PHE A 440 16.02 28.34 26.63
CA PHE A 440 17.44 28.01 26.83
C PHE A 440 18.40 29.03 26.20
N GLY A 441 17.89 30.08 25.54
CA GLY A 441 18.70 31.14 24.94
C GLY A 441 19.63 30.65 23.82
N ILE A 442 19.30 29.53 23.17
CA ILE A 442 20.12 28.96 22.10
C ILE A 442 19.84 29.77 20.83
N VAL A 443 20.72 30.71 20.51
CA VAL A 443 20.66 31.48 19.26
C VAL A 443 20.84 30.52 18.07
N THR A 444 19.83 30.43 17.21
CA THR A 444 19.89 29.55 16.05
C THR A 444 20.85 30.09 14.98
N PRO A 445 21.58 29.21 14.26
CA PRO A 445 22.38 29.59 13.10
C PRO A 445 21.57 30.32 12.02
N SER A 446 20.26 30.09 11.93
CA SER A 446 19.39 30.77 10.97
C SER A 446 19.22 32.26 11.27
N ALA A 447 19.13 32.64 12.56
CA ALA A 447 19.08 34.04 12.95
C ALA A 447 20.43 34.72 12.70
N GLN A 448 21.55 33.99 12.80
CA GLN A 448 22.87 34.48 12.38
C GLN A 448 22.99 34.61 10.86
N ALA A 449 22.44 33.68 10.09
CA ALA A 449 22.42 33.76 8.63
C ALA A 449 21.53 34.91 8.13
N GLU A 450 20.34 35.11 8.70
CA GLU A 450 19.50 36.27 8.41
C GLU A 450 20.14 37.58 8.89
N ALA A 451 20.81 37.58 10.05
CA ALA A 451 21.58 38.74 10.50
C ALA A 451 22.78 39.03 9.59
N GLN A 452 23.38 38.04 8.95
CA GLN A 452 24.40 38.24 7.92
C GLN A 452 23.82 38.76 6.59
N ILE A 453 22.63 38.32 6.20
CA ILE A 453 21.95 38.79 4.99
C ILE A 453 21.44 40.23 5.16
N ASN A 454 20.92 40.55 6.36
CA ASN A 454 20.41 41.88 6.71
C ASN A 454 21.47 42.79 7.34
N ALA A 455 22.69 42.31 7.54
CA ALA A 455 23.80 43.19 7.88
C ALA A 455 23.91 44.25 6.78
N PRO A 456 24.09 45.54 7.13
CA PRO A 456 24.25 46.59 6.13
C PRO A 456 25.30 46.13 5.14
N THR A 457 24.90 46.05 3.87
CA THR A 457 25.75 45.60 2.77
C THR A 457 27.05 46.36 2.87
N VAL A 458 28.09 45.69 3.38
CA VAL A 458 29.45 46.18 3.24
C VAL A 458 29.58 46.41 1.74
N PRO A 459 29.86 47.65 1.28
CA PRO A 459 29.90 47.96 -0.14
C PRO A 459 30.74 46.87 -0.80
N LEU A 460 30.12 46.15 -1.75
CA LEU A 460 30.74 45.04 -2.43
C LEU A 460 32.15 45.47 -2.77
N GLN A 461 33.15 44.85 -2.15
CA GLN A 461 34.52 45.14 -2.51
C GLN A 461 34.58 44.96 -4.03
N PRO A 462 35.12 45.96 -4.77
CA PRO A 462 35.17 45.90 -6.22
C PRO A 462 35.73 44.54 -6.59
N TYR A 463 34.97 43.80 -7.40
CA TYR A 463 35.25 42.42 -7.78
C TYR A 463 36.75 42.29 -8.10
N GLN A 464 37.50 41.73 -7.16
CA GLN A 464 38.88 41.36 -7.39
C GLN A 464 38.78 40.07 -8.20
N PRO A 465 39.10 40.06 -9.50
CA PRO A 465 39.12 38.82 -10.26
C PRO A 465 40.05 37.87 -9.52
N TYR A 466 39.52 36.70 -9.13
CA TYR A 466 40.35 35.66 -8.55
C TYR A 466 41.52 35.41 -9.51
N PRO A 467 42.76 35.32 -8.99
CA PRO A 467 43.91 35.07 -9.83
C PRO A 467 43.67 33.75 -10.58
N VAL A 468 43.55 33.85 -11.91
CA VAL A 468 43.41 32.70 -12.80
C VAL A 468 44.66 31.85 -12.61
N ARG A 469 44.49 30.68 -12.00
CA ARG A 469 45.60 29.75 -11.78
C ARG A 469 45.76 28.94 -13.06
N TYR A 470 46.66 29.40 -13.92
CA TYR A 470 47.08 28.63 -15.10
C TYR A 470 47.84 27.39 -14.64
N ASP A 471 47.54 26.26 -15.25
CA ASP A 471 48.39 25.08 -15.13
C ASP A 471 49.63 25.23 -16.03
N GLN A 472 50.56 24.30 -15.89
CA GLN A 472 51.81 24.28 -16.67
C GLN A 472 51.60 24.09 -18.18
N TYR A 473 50.38 23.79 -18.64
CA TYR A 473 50.02 23.58 -20.04
C TYR A 473 49.18 24.72 -20.61
N GLY A 474 48.96 25.80 -19.86
CA GLY A 474 48.18 26.96 -20.30
C GLY A 474 46.66 26.76 -20.22
N GLY A 475 46.20 25.66 -19.62
CA GLY A 475 44.81 25.50 -19.21
C GLY A 475 44.54 26.27 -17.91
N PHE A 476 43.28 26.56 -17.62
CA PHE A 476 42.89 27.18 -16.36
C PHE A 476 41.64 26.52 -15.78
N TYR A 477 41.53 26.53 -14.45
CA TYR A 477 40.32 26.13 -13.77
C TYR A 477 39.47 27.37 -13.50
N ASP A 478 38.18 27.31 -13.80
CA ASP A 478 37.26 28.35 -13.35
C ASP A 478 36.94 28.23 -11.85
N GLN A 479 36.21 29.20 -11.31
CA GLN A 479 35.81 29.23 -9.89
C GLN A 479 34.95 28.04 -9.44
N TYR A 480 34.43 27.24 -10.40
CA TYR A 480 33.64 26.05 -10.14
C TYR A 480 34.46 24.75 -10.27
N GLY A 481 35.76 24.86 -10.54
CA GLY A 481 36.64 23.71 -10.74
C GLY A 481 36.51 23.07 -12.11
N ASN A 482 35.86 23.73 -13.09
CA ASN A 482 35.84 23.23 -14.46
C ASN A 482 37.15 23.60 -15.17
N TYR A 483 37.76 22.61 -15.80
CA TYR A 483 39.00 22.78 -16.56
C TYR A 483 38.70 23.32 -17.97
N HIS A 484 39.33 24.44 -18.31
CA HIS A 484 39.35 25.02 -19.65
C HIS A 484 40.72 24.74 -20.29
N PRO A 485 40.81 23.88 -21.32
CA PRO A 485 42.07 23.60 -21.99
C PRO A 485 42.60 24.84 -22.71
N PRO A 486 43.93 24.92 -22.96
CA PRO A 486 44.52 26.00 -23.73
C PRO A 486 43.90 26.06 -25.14
N PRO A 487 43.76 27.26 -25.74
CA PRO A 487 43.32 27.39 -27.12
C PRO A 487 44.26 26.62 -28.07
N PRO A 488 43.74 25.96 -29.11
CA PRO A 488 44.57 25.25 -30.07
C PRO A 488 45.55 26.23 -30.75
N PRO A 489 46.78 25.79 -31.07
CA PRO A 489 47.74 26.64 -31.76
C PRO A 489 47.15 27.11 -33.10
N PRO A 490 47.44 28.36 -33.52
CA PRO A 490 46.97 28.87 -34.81
C PRO A 490 47.42 27.91 -35.94
N GLN A 491 46.47 27.49 -36.77
CA GLN A 491 46.77 26.70 -37.98
C GLN A 491 47.42 27.64 -38.99
N GLY A 492 48.71 27.41 -39.25
CA GLY A 492 49.50 28.16 -40.23
C GLY A 492 49.28 27.73 -41.66
#